data_AF-A0A1G2Z6E5-F1
#
_entry.id   AF-A0A1G2Z6E5-F1
#
_cell.length_a   1.000
_cell.length_b   1.000
_cell.length_c   1.000
_cell.angle_alpha   90.00
_cell.angle_beta   90.00
_cell.angle_gamma   90.00
#
_symmetry.space_group_name_H-M   'P 1'
#
loop_
_entity.id
_entity.type
_entity.pdbx_description
1 polymer ?
#
loop_
_entity_poly.entity_id
_entity_poly.type
_entity_poly.pdbx_seq_one_letter_code
_entity_poly.pdbx_strand_id
1 'polypeptide(L)'
;MSFITWVKSRFSHRGKALSLYRSGMAKANTHDYDAAIADYSAAIRAPNIPTDVKAMALYNRALAYSAIHEDEKSAEDLTAVLEMPGLRKNIRTEAQERRERIRRRNESETDRAAQREHK
;
A
#
# COMPACT_ATOMS: atom_id res chain seq x y z
N MET A 1 -31.63 9.56 17.16
CA MET A 1 -30.54 8.67 16.69
C MET A 1 -29.99 7.91 17.88
N SER A 2 -30.02 6.57 17.85
CA SER A 2 -29.77 5.73 19.03
C SER A 2 -28.28 5.45 19.22
N PHE A 3 -27.78 5.56 20.46
CA PHE A 3 -26.41 5.24 20.87
C PHE A 3 -25.96 3.83 20.42
N ILE A 4 -26.90 2.88 20.38
CA ILE A 4 -26.68 1.50 19.93
C ILE A 4 -26.33 1.44 18.43
N THR A 5 -26.88 2.34 17.61
CA THR A 5 -26.58 2.40 16.17
C THR A 5 -25.17 2.94 15.92
N TRP A 6 -24.70 3.90 16.74
CA TRP A 6 -23.33 4.41 16.72
C TRP A 6 -22.31 3.34 17.13
N VAL A 7 -22.59 2.59 18.20
CA VAL A 7 -21.72 1.48 18.66
C VAL A 7 -21.67 0.33 17.64
N LYS A 8 -22.82 -0.18 17.16
CA LYS A 8 -22.85 -1.27 16.17
C LYS A 8 -22.14 -0.90 14.86
N SER A 9 -22.28 0.35 14.40
CA SER A 9 -21.58 0.87 13.22
C SER A 9 -20.06 0.91 13.43
N ARG A 10 -19.59 1.33 14.61
CA ARG A 10 -18.15 1.39 14.98
C ARG A 10 -17.42 0.04 14.91
N PHE A 11 -18.12 -1.08 15.15
CA PHE A 11 -17.56 -2.44 15.11
C PHE A 11 -17.64 -3.10 13.72
N SER A 12 -18.68 -2.79 12.93
CA SER A 12 -18.87 -3.37 11.59
C SER A 12 -17.87 -2.86 10.55
N HIS A 13 -17.49 -1.57 10.60
CA HIS A 13 -16.58 -0.97 9.60
C HIS A 13 -15.12 -1.45 9.74
N ARG A 14 -14.67 -1.73 10.97
CA ARG A 14 -13.32 -2.29 11.22
C ARG A 14 -13.15 -3.66 10.58
N GLY A 15 -14.17 -4.52 10.70
CA GLY A 15 -14.18 -5.84 10.07
C GLY A 15 -14.13 -5.77 8.55
N LYS A 16 -14.84 -4.81 7.95
CA LYS A 16 -14.83 -4.61 6.49
C LYS A 16 -13.44 -4.23 5.97
N ALA A 17 -12.76 -3.26 6.60
CA ALA A 17 -11.42 -2.84 6.20
C ALA A 17 -10.41 -4.01 6.27
N LEU A 18 -10.46 -4.77 7.37
CA LEU A 18 -9.59 -5.93 7.56
C LEU A 18 -9.90 -7.07 6.57
N SER A 19 -11.17 -7.30 6.26
CA SER A 19 -11.60 -8.29 5.27
C SER A 19 -11.10 -7.94 3.88
N LEU A 20 -11.25 -6.67 3.46
CA LEU A 20 -10.71 -6.17 2.20
C LEU A 20 -9.19 -6.30 2.14
N TYR A 21 -8.49 -5.93 3.20
CA TYR A 21 -7.04 -6.12 3.30
C TYR A 21 -6.63 -7.59 3.12
N ARG A 22 -7.30 -8.52 3.81
CA ARG A 22 -7.03 -9.96 3.69
C ARG A 22 -7.34 -10.51 2.30
N SER A 23 -8.40 -10.02 1.67
CA SER A 23 -8.75 -10.35 0.29
C SER A 23 -7.66 -9.88 -0.68
N GLY A 24 -7.17 -8.65 -0.52
CA GLY A 24 -6.06 -8.12 -1.30
C GLY A 24 -4.78 -8.96 -1.15
N MET A 25 -4.47 -9.42 0.07
CA MET A 25 -3.33 -10.34 0.29
C MET A 25 -3.49 -11.66 -0.45
N ALA A 26 -4.67 -12.27 -0.39
CA ALA A 26 -4.93 -13.54 -1.07
C ALA A 26 -4.74 -13.40 -2.59
N LYS A 27 -5.24 -12.32 -3.19
CA LYS A 27 -5.07 -12.02 -4.62
C LYS A 27 -3.62 -11.71 -5.00
N ALA A 28 -2.91 -10.97 -4.16
CA ALA A 28 -1.48 -10.72 -4.38
C ALA A 28 -0.65 -12.01 -4.35
N ASN A 29 -1.00 -12.97 -3.48
CA ASN A 29 -0.34 -14.28 -3.43
C ASN A 29 -0.59 -15.11 -4.70
N THR A 30 -1.72 -14.90 -5.37
CA THR A 30 -2.02 -15.50 -6.68
C THR A 30 -1.55 -14.64 -7.86
N HIS A 31 -0.71 -13.63 -7.61
CA HIS A 31 -0.17 -12.69 -8.61
C HIS A 31 -1.25 -11.86 -9.35
N ASP A 32 -2.47 -11.81 -8.83
CA ASP A 32 -3.54 -10.94 -9.33
C ASP A 32 -3.37 -9.56 -8.67
N TYR A 33 -2.35 -8.83 -9.15
CA TYR A 33 -1.93 -7.56 -8.56
C TYR A 33 -2.97 -6.46 -8.75
N ASP A 34 -3.66 -6.40 -9.88
CA ASP A 34 -4.69 -5.40 -10.14
C ASP A 34 -5.87 -5.55 -9.18
N ALA A 35 -6.38 -6.79 -9.01
CA ALA A 35 -7.47 -7.03 -8.07
C ALA A 35 -7.01 -6.84 -6.61
N ALA A 36 -5.75 -7.14 -6.29
CA ALA A 36 -5.17 -6.85 -4.97
C ALA A 36 -5.11 -5.34 -4.70
N ILE A 37 -4.65 -4.54 -5.67
CA ILE A 37 -4.59 -3.08 -5.59
C ILE A 37 -5.99 -2.51 -5.35
N ALA A 38 -7.01 -3.01 -6.04
CA ALA A 38 -8.39 -2.58 -5.85
C ALA A 38 -8.88 -2.83 -4.41
N ASP A 39 -8.61 -4.01 -3.87
CA ASP A 39 -8.99 -4.39 -2.50
C ASP A 39 -8.25 -3.57 -1.44
N TYR A 40 -6.94 -3.38 -1.59
CA TYR A 40 -6.17 -2.52 -0.69
C TYR A 40 -6.67 -1.07 -0.73
N SER A 41 -6.97 -0.56 -1.93
CA SER A 41 -7.52 0.79 -2.12
C SER A 41 -8.90 0.95 -1.47
N ALA A 42 -9.73 -0.10 -1.49
CA ALA A 42 -11.01 -0.13 -0.80
C ALA A 42 -10.82 -0.19 0.72
N ALA A 43 -9.86 -0.97 1.22
CA ALA A 43 -9.52 -1.03 2.64
C ALA A 43 -9.07 0.33 3.17
N ILE A 44 -8.13 1.00 2.49
CA ILE A 44 -7.59 2.32 2.87
C ILE A 44 -8.67 3.39 2.96
N ARG A 45 -9.69 3.32 2.09
CA ARG A 45 -10.85 4.24 2.07
C ARG A 45 -11.93 3.90 3.10
N ALA A 46 -11.83 2.76 3.79
CA ALA A 46 -12.84 2.35 4.75
C ALA A 46 -12.87 3.30 5.97
N PRO A 47 -14.07 3.71 6.41
CA PRO A 47 -14.20 4.60 7.55
C PRO A 47 -13.69 3.93 8.82
N ASN A 48 -12.95 4.67 9.63
CA ASN A 48 -12.37 4.20 10.90
C ASN A 48 -11.43 2.98 10.74
N ILE A 49 -10.73 2.86 9.62
CA ILE A 49 -9.66 1.86 9.44
C ILE A 49 -8.63 1.98 10.58
N PRO A 50 -8.23 0.87 11.24
CA PRO A 50 -7.14 0.88 12.20
C PRO A 50 -5.82 1.33 11.56
N THR A 51 -5.03 2.13 12.27
CA THR A 51 -3.77 2.71 11.76
C THR A 51 -2.78 1.64 11.30
N ASP A 52 -2.69 0.53 12.03
CA ASP A 52 -1.88 -0.64 11.68
C ASP A 52 -2.34 -1.30 10.39
N VAL A 53 -3.65 -1.53 10.23
CA VAL A 53 -4.22 -2.11 9.00
C VAL A 53 -4.01 -1.15 7.82
N LYS A 54 -4.15 0.16 8.03
CA LYS A 54 -3.90 1.17 6.99
C LYS A 54 -2.44 1.15 6.53
N ALA A 55 -1.49 1.08 7.47
CA ALA A 55 -0.07 1.00 7.15
C ALA A 55 0.26 -0.27 6.35
N MET A 56 -0.28 -1.42 6.78
CA MET A 56 -0.07 -2.69 6.07
C MET A 56 -0.72 -2.71 4.68
N ALA A 57 -1.91 -2.13 4.53
CA ALA A 57 -2.60 -2.04 3.24
C ALA A 57 -1.85 -1.12 2.26
N LEU A 58 -1.36 0.03 2.72
CA LEU A 58 -0.53 0.93 1.90
C LEU A 58 0.78 0.23 1.49
N TYR A 59 1.48 -0.39 2.44
CA TYR A 59 2.73 -1.10 2.14
C TYR A 59 2.50 -2.23 1.12
N ASN A 60 1.50 -3.08 1.32
CA ASN A 60 1.21 -4.18 0.39
C ASN A 60 0.73 -3.69 -0.98
N ARG A 61 0.00 -2.57 -1.05
CA ARG A 61 -0.38 -1.95 -2.31
C ARG A 61 0.83 -1.39 -3.06
N ALA A 62 1.79 -0.80 -2.35
CA ALA A 62 3.06 -0.41 -2.94
C ALA A 62 3.79 -1.61 -3.56
N LEU A 63 3.74 -2.78 -2.93
CA LEU A 63 4.39 -3.99 -3.48
C LEU A 63 3.71 -4.45 -4.76
N ALA A 64 2.38 -4.44 -4.77
CA ALA A 64 1.61 -4.80 -5.94
C ALA A 64 1.88 -3.82 -7.09
N TYR A 65 1.92 -2.50 -6.83
CA TYR A 65 2.31 -1.50 -7.82
C TYR A 65 3.73 -1.74 -8.36
N SER A 66 4.70 -1.99 -7.48
CA SER A 66 6.08 -2.30 -7.91
C SER A 66 6.19 -3.61 -8.71
N ALA A 67 5.26 -4.55 -8.54
CA ALA A 67 5.23 -5.80 -9.29
C ALA A 67 4.68 -5.62 -10.71
N ILE A 68 3.87 -4.59 -10.93
CA ILE A 68 3.36 -4.20 -12.26
C ILE A 68 4.08 -3.00 -12.86
N HIS A 69 5.28 -2.67 -12.34
CA HIS A 69 6.13 -1.55 -12.79
C HIS A 69 5.52 -0.15 -12.64
N GLU A 70 4.53 0.01 -11.76
CA GLU A 70 3.91 1.28 -11.39
C GLU A 70 4.68 1.94 -10.23
N ASP A 71 5.95 2.23 -10.48
CA ASP A 71 6.93 2.60 -9.46
C ASP A 71 6.67 3.93 -8.77
N GLU A 72 6.10 4.90 -9.49
CA GLU A 72 5.69 6.19 -8.93
C GLU A 72 4.62 6.00 -7.86
N LYS A 73 3.54 5.26 -8.19
CA LYS A 73 2.46 4.94 -7.25
C LYS A 73 2.96 4.11 -6.07
N SER A 74 3.93 3.23 -6.31
CA SER A 74 4.60 2.47 -5.25
C SER A 74 5.36 3.39 -4.29
N ALA A 75 6.13 4.35 -4.81
CA ALA A 75 6.88 5.32 -4.00
C ALA A 75 5.97 6.26 -3.19
N GLU A 76 4.82 6.66 -3.77
CA GLU A 76 3.79 7.44 -3.09
C GLU A 76 3.24 6.68 -1.86
N ASP A 77 2.84 5.43 -2.03
CA ASP A 77 2.30 4.61 -0.95
C ASP A 77 3.35 4.36 0.15
N LEU A 78 4.61 4.11 -0.22
CA LEU A 78 5.70 3.95 0.75
C LEU A 78 5.97 5.25 1.52
N THR A 79 5.88 6.40 0.86
CA THR A 79 6.02 7.71 1.51
C THR A 79 4.89 7.93 2.50
N ALA A 80 3.65 7.64 2.11
CA ALA A 80 2.48 7.71 2.99
C ALA A 80 2.64 6.82 4.23
N VAL A 81 3.23 5.62 4.11
CA VAL A 81 3.54 4.75 5.25
C VAL A 81 4.54 5.42 6.20
N LEU A 82 5.62 6.01 5.68
CA LEU A 82 6.70 6.60 6.49
C LEU A 82 6.26 7.83 7.30
N GLU A 83 5.24 8.53 6.83
CA GLU A 83 4.60 9.68 7.47
C GLU A 83 3.63 9.29 8.60
N MET A 84 3.27 8.00 8.72
CA MET A 84 2.31 7.56 9.73
C MET A 84 2.85 7.67 11.16
N PRO A 85 2.12 8.31 12.09
CA PRO A 85 2.53 8.40 13.49
C PRO A 85 2.41 7.03 14.17
N GLY A 86 3.37 6.73 15.06
CA GLY A 86 3.36 5.48 15.83
C GLY A 86 3.67 4.21 15.02
N LEU A 87 4.20 4.35 13.80
CA LEU A 87 4.61 3.20 12.98
C LEU A 87 5.72 2.40 13.67
N ARG A 88 5.59 1.07 13.67
CA ARG A 88 6.61 0.16 14.20
C ARG A 88 7.92 0.33 13.42
N LYS A 89 9.06 0.30 14.14
CA LYS A 89 10.40 0.54 13.55
C LYS A 89 10.72 -0.40 12.38
N ASN A 90 10.35 -1.68 12.49
CA ASN A 90 10.57 -2.66 11.42
C ASN A 90 9.85 -2.28 10.11
N ILE A 91 8.57 -1.87 10.19
CA ILE A 91 7.80 -1.46 9.00
C ILE A 91 8.41 -0.20 8.38
N ARG A 92 8.89 0.74 9.22
CA ARG A 92 9.60 1.93 8.74
C ARG A 92 10.85 1.55 7.94
N THR A 93 11.70 0.70 8.49
CA THR A 93 12.93 0.24 7.83
C THR A 93 12.62 -0.43 6.50
N GLU A 94 11.68 -1.38 6.48
CA GLU A 94 11.28 -2.07 5.25
C GLU A 94 10.74 -1.11 4.18
N ALA A 95 9.89 -0.15 4.57
CA ALA A 95 9.34 0.83 3.64
C ALA A 95 10.43 1.75 3.07
N GLN A 96 11.41 2.15 3.89
CA GLN A 96 12.58 2.93 3.44
C GLN A 96 13.42 2.13 2.43
N GLU A 97 13.74 0.89 2.75
CA GLU A 97 14.54 0.03 1.87
C GLU A 97 13.87 -0.19 0.52
N ARG A 98 12.55 -0.46 0.52
CA ARG A 98 11.81 -0.65 -0.72
C ARG A 98 11.76 0.61 -1.56
N ARG A 99 11.54 1.78 -0.95
CA ARG A 99 11.51 3.06 -1.65
C ARG A 99 12.85 3.36 -2.31
N GLU A 100 13.94 3.04 -1.61
CA GLU A 100 15.29 3.23 -2.12
C GLU A 100 15.60 2.26 -3.29
N ARG A 101 15.08 1.02 -3.27
CA ARG A 101 15.19 0.11 -4.43
C ARG A 101 14.46 0.65 -5.66
N ILE A 102 13.26 1.21 -5.48
CA ILE A 102 12.48 1.83 -6.55
C ILE A 102 13.25 3.02 -7.15
N ARG A 103 13.78 3.91 -6.29
CA ARG A 103 14.58 5.06 -6.73
C ARG A 103 15.74 4.63 -7.62
N ARG A 104 16.52 3.62 -7.20
CA ARG A 104 17.64 3.09 -7.99
C ARG A 104 17.21 2.47 -9.31
N ARG A 105 16.08 1.77 -9.34
CA ARG A 105 15.52 1.21 -10.59
C ARG A 105 15.20 2.34 -11.58
N ASN A 106 14.49 3.37 -11.13
CA ASN A 106 14.14 4.52 -11.96
C ASN A 106 15.37 5.27 -12.48
N GLU A 107 16.39 5.48 -11.64
CA GLU A 107 17.67 6.07 -12.06
C GLU A 107 18.34 5.24 -13.15
N SER A 108 18.42 3.92 -12.95
CA SER A 108 19.03 3.03 -13.95
C SER A 108 18.26 2.97 -15.28
N GLU A 109 16.93 3.12 -15.25
CA GLU A 109 16.09 3.18 -16.44
C GLU A 109 16.29 4.50 -17.19
N THR A 110 16.42 5.60 -16.46
CA THR A 110 16.72 6.93 -17.01
C THR A 110 18.09 6.95 -17.69
N ASP A 111 19.12 6.41 -17.03
CA ASP A 111 20.47 6.31 -17.58
C ASP A 111 20.50 5.47 -18.87
N ARG A 112 19.77 4.35 -18.88
CA ARG A 112 19.64 3.49 -20.07
C ARG A 112 18.92 4.19 -21.21
N ALA A 113 17.90 4.99 -20.92
CA ALA A 113 17.19 5.78 -21.93
C ALA A 113 18.13 6.82 -22.56
N ALA A 114 18.86 7.59 -21.75
CA ALA A 114 19.84 8.57 -22.23
C ALA A 114 20.92 7.93 -23.12
N GLN A 115 21.45 6.77 -22.74
CA GLN A 115 22.45 6.05 -23.54
C GLN A 115 21.91 5.57 -24.90
N ARG A 116 20.62 5.30 -25.03
CA ARG A 116 19.99 4.89 -26.29
C ARG A 116 19.79 6.05 -27.26
N GLU A 117 19.56 7.26 -26.75
CA GLU A 117 19.39 8.47 -27.57
C GLU A 117 20.69 8.99 -28.17
N HIS A 118 21.83 8.68 -27.54
CA HIS A 118 23.17 9.07 -28.00
C HIS A 118 23.82 8.09 -28.99
N LYS A 119 23.11 7.04 -29.42
CA LYS A 119 23.60 6.02 -30.37
C LYS A 119 22.81 6.04 -31.67
#